data_AF-A0A239B2T5-F1
#
_entry.id   AF-A0A239B2T5-F1
#
_cell.length_a   1.000
_cell.length_b   1.000
_cell.length_c   1.000
_cell.angle_alpha   90.00
_cell.angle_beta   90.00
_cell.angle_gamma   90.00
#
_symmetry.space_group_name_H-M   'P 1'
#
loop_
_entity.id
_entity.type
_entity.pdbx_description
1 polymer ?
#
loop_
_entity_poly.entity_id
_entity_poly.type
_entity_poly.pdbx_seq_one_letter_code
_entity_poly.pdbx_strand_id
1 'polypeptide(L)'
;MRHQTAIGAAALSVGLAVAMSSPASGATPSTAPAAPAGPDPRTVAAASADRLVAAKPAEFKKAPKDRIVRRGVTSGLRGLQYVAYERTYDGLPVYGGDFVVTTNATGGVLSTSVDQTRTLDVATKASVGAAQAAATSRARVSKVETASTPRLMVLAEGSGRLVYETVVTGTQKKAPTKLHVFVDAGTGKVVKTYDEVRDAADDRSYYHGTVDLSTAATSMTDPQRSGVRCGGQNGSAYTGTDSAWGSGSGTDLETACVDALYAVQKEWDMLGSWLGRNGINGSGGGFPLRVGLSDVNAYWNGSYTNFGHNQAGTRQATSVDVVGHENGHAVFTTTPGGDSGGSGNEKGGMNESAGDIFGTLTEHYMNEPSAYDPPDYLIG
;
A
#
# COMPACT_ATOMS: atom_id res chain seq x y z
N MET A 1 -29.76 32.39 -51.20
CA MET A 1 -29.09 31.22 -51.81
C MET A 1 -29.22 30.07 -50.81
N ARG A 2 -30.39 29.42 -50.70
CA ARG A 2 -30.80 28.18 -51.40
C ARG A 2 -29.67 27.15 -51.48
N HIS A 3 -29.72 26.14 -50.60
CA HIS A 3 -29.74 24.75 -51.01
C HIS A 3 -30.55 23.94 -49.98
N GLN A 4 -31.80 23.64 -50.36
CA GLN A 4 -32.59 22.53 -49.83
C GLN A 4 -32.09 21.24 -50.49
N THR A 5 -32.13 20.12 -49.78
CA THR A 5 -32.48 18.83 -50.39
C THR A 5 -33.13 17.96 -49.33
N ALA A 6 -34.40 17.63 -49.60
CA ALA A 6 -35.26 16.74 -48.84
C ALA A 6 -34.95 15.29 -49.19
N ILE A 7 -35.16 14.36 -48.25
CA ILE A 7 -35.38 12.94 -48.56
C ILE A 7 -36.64 12.51 -47.81
N GLY A 8 -37.66 12.16 -48.60
CA GLY A 8 -38.96 11.71 -48.15
C GLY A 8 -38.97 10.23 -47.76
N ALA A 9 -39.94 9.90 -46.91
CA ALA A 9 -40.30 8.54 -46.56
C ALA A 9 -41.08 7.87 -47.70
N ALA A 10 -40.76 6.61 -47.98
CA ALA A 10 -41.64 5.71 -48.72
C ALA A 10 -41.56 4.32 -48.08
N ALA A 11 -42.66 3.91 -47.45
CA ALA A 11 -42.90 2.53 -47.06
C ALA A 11 -43.34 1.74 -48.30
N LEU A 12 -42.72 0.57 -48.52
CA LEU A 12 -43.23 -0.46 -49.42
C LEU A 12 -43.00 -1.84 -48.80
N SER A 13 -44.12 -2.50 -48.53
CA SER A 13 -44.25 -3.86 -48.03
C SER A 13 -44.61 -4.81 -49.18
N VAL A 14 -43.69 -5.70 -49.58
CA VAL A 14 -43.91 -6.97 -50.32
C VAL A 14 -42.58 -7.74 -50.21
N GLY A 15 -42.44 -9.04 -49.98
CA GLY A 15 -43.30 -10.19 -49.80
C GLY A 15 -42.34 -11.38 -49.61
N LEU A 16 -42.64 -12.27 -48.66
CA LEU A 16 -41.81 -13.44 -48.36
C LEU A 16 -41.91 -14.45 -49.52
N ALA A 17 -40.80 -14.73 -50.18
CA ALA A 17 -40.64 -15.91 -51.04
C ALA A 17 -39.50 -16.76 -50.50
N VAL A 18 -39.86 -17.84 -49.81
CA VAL A 18 -38.91 -18.87 -49.33
C VAL A 18 -38.57 -19.77 -50.52
N ALA A 19 -37.41 -19.53 -51.13
CA ALA A 19 -36.81 -20.46 -52.07
C ALA A 19 -35.81 -21.35 -51.30
N MET A 20 -36.15 -22.62 -51.13
CA MET A 20 -35.25 -23.62 -50.56
C MET A 20 -34.24 -24.06 -51.62
N SER A 21 -32.98 -23.67 -51.46
CA SER A 21 -31.85 -24.19 -52.24
C SER A 21 -30.95 -25.04 -51.34
N SER A 22 -30.84 -26.32 -51.68
CA SER A 22 -30.05 -27.36 -51.02
C SER A 22 -28.55 -27.01 -50.94
N PRO A 23 -27.81 -27.49 -49.92
CA PRO A 23 -26.40 -27.15 -49.77
C PRO A 23 -25.54 -27.90 -50.79
N ALA A 24 -24.74 -27.16 -51.55
CA ALA A 24 -23.65 -27.74 -52.34
C ALA A 24 -22.51 -28.14 -51.38
N SER A 25 -22.24 -29.44 -51.30
CA SER A 25 -21.02 -29.96 -50.68
C SER A 25 -19.82 -29.74 -51.62
N GLY A 26 -18.74 -29.14 -51.11
CA GLY A 26 -17.41 -29.28 -51.71
C GLY A 26 -16.62 -27.99 -51.94
N ALA A 27 -16.02 -27.46 -50.87
CA ALA A 27 -14.73 -26.77 -50.92
C ALA A 27 -14.11 -26.81 -49.52
N THR A 28 -13.13 -27.69 -49.30
CA THR A 28 -12.29 -27.65 -48.10
C THR A 28 -11.37 -26.43 -48.20
N PRO A 29 -11.38 -25.49 -47.23
CA PRO A 29 -10.38 -24.44 -47.19
C PRO A 29 -9.01 -25.07 -46.97
N SER A 30 -8.08 -24.86 -47.89
CA SER A 30 -6.66 -25.13 -47.65
C SER A 30 -6.16 -24.18 -46.57
N THR A 31 -6.18 -24.60 -45.31
CA THR A 31 -5.51 -23.90 -44.22
C THR A 31 -4.00 -23.98 -44.45
N ALA A 32 -3.38 -22.83 -44.75
CA ALA A 32 -1.93 -22.70 -44.73
C ALA A 32 -1.41 -23.18 -43.35
N PRO A 33 -0.28 -23.90 -43.28
CA PRO A 33 0.30 -24.29 -42.01
C PRO A 33 0.52 -23.04 -41.14
N ALA A 34 0.05 -23.09 -39.90
CA ALA A 34 0.32 -22.02 -38.93
C ALA A 34 1.84 -21.79 -38.86
N ALA A 35 2.26 -20.54 -38.95
CA ALA A 35 3.65 -20.17 -38.73
C ALA A 35 4.12 -20.77 -37.38
N PRO A 36 5.36 -21.29 -37.28
CA PRO A 36 5.86 -21.82 -36.02
C PRO A 36 5.65 -20.78 -34.93
N ALA A 37 4.98 -21.16 -33.84
CA ALA A 37 4.85 -20.28 -32.70
C ALA A 37 6.25 -19.85 -32.26
N GLY A 38 6.44 -18.53 -32.09
CA GLY A 38 7.70 -18.00 -31.56
C GLY A 38 8.05 -18.65 -30.22
N PRO A 39 9.32 -18.56 -29.78
CA PRO A 39 9.74 -19.14 -28.52
C PRO A 39 8.88 -18.61 -27.36
N ASP A 40 8.53 -19.49 -26.42
CA ASP A 40 7.71 -19.15 -25.26
C ASP A 40 8.32 -17.93 -24.53
N PRO A 41 7.58 -16.81 -24.42
CA PRO A 41 8.04 -15.60 -23.73
C PRO A 41 8.60 -15.86 -22.33
N ARG A 42 8.04 -16.83 -21.59
CA ARG A 42 8.55 -17.19 -20.26
C ARG A 42 9.95 -17.78 -20.31
N THR A 43 10.21 -18.60 -21.32
CA THR A 43 11.52 -19.24 -21.52
C THR A 43 12.57 -18.20 -21.91
N VAL A 44 12.22 -17.28 -22.83
CA VAL A 44 13.12 -16.20 -23.24
C VAL A 44 13.38 -15.24 -22.07
N ALA A 45 12.35 -14.89 -21.31
CA ALA A 45 12.47 -14.06 -20.10
C ALA A 45 13.39 -14.69 -19.05
N ALA A 46 13.20 -15.98 -18.73
CA ALA A 46 14.06 -16.69 -17.78
C ALA A 46 15.52 -16.66 -18.24
N ALA A 47 15.79 -16.94 -19.51
CA ALA A 47 17.15 -16.94 -20.04
C ALA A 47 17.81 -15.55 -19.96
N SER A 48 17.07 -14.48 -20.30
CA SER A 48 17.59 -13.11 -20.20
C SER A 48 17.83 -12.68 -18.76
N ALA A 49 16.89 -12.97 -17.86
CA ALA A 49 17.02 -12.66 -16.44
C ALA A 49 18.19 -13.44 -15.80
N ASP A 50 18.36 -14.73 -16.14
CA ASP A 50 19.47 -15.54 -15.66
C ASP A 50 20.83 -14.98 -16.10
N ARG A 51 20.93 -14.50 -17.35
CA ARG A 51 22.16 -13.84 -17.84
C ARG A 51 22.46 -12.56 -17.05
N LEU A 52 21.45 -11.75 -16.75
CA LEU A 52 21.62 -10.55 -15.92
C LEU A 52 22.09 -10.93 -14.51
N VAL A 53 21.46 -11.91 -13.86
CA VAL A 53 21.85 -12.39 -12.54
C VAL A 53 23.27 -12.95 -12.53
N ALA A 54 23.65 -13.70 -13.57
CA ALA A 54 24.99 -14.24 -13.71
C ALA A 54 26.06 -13.15 -13.88
N ALA A 55 25.71 -12.01 -14.48
CA ALA A 55 26.58 -10.84 -14.63
C ALA A 55 26.80 -10.08 -13.30
N LYS A 56 26.02 -10.38 -12.25
CA LYS A 56 26.16 -9.81 -10.88
C LYS A 56 26.20 -8.28 -10.87
N PRO A 57 25.17 -7.58 -11.41
CA PRO A 57 25.13 -6.12 -11.36
C PRO A 57 25.20 -5.61 -9.93
N ALA A 58 25.81 -4.44 -9.74
CA ALA A 58 26.03 -3.83 -8.42
C ALA A 58 24.73 -3.53 -7.67
N GLU A 59 23.61 -3.42 -8.38
CA GLU A 59 22.27 -3.25 -7.82
C GLU A 59 21.83 -4.43 -6.96
N PHE A 60 22.22 -5.67 -7.30
CA PHE A 60 21.77 -6.87 -6.59
C PHE A 60 22.46 -7.08 -5.23
N LYS A 61 23.48 -6.27 -4.93
CA LYS A 61 24.27 -6.33 -3.68
C LYS A 61 24.71 -7.74 -3.30
N LYS A 62 25.08 -8.53 -4.31
CA LYS A 62 25.39 -9.95 -4.13
C LYS A 62 26.61 -10.11 -3.24
N ALA A 63 26.44 -10.80 -2.11
CA ALA A 63 27.53 -11.14 -1.21
C ALA A 63 28.33 -12.36 -1.72
N PRO A 64 29.59 -12.55 -1.29
CA PRO A 64 30.38 -13.72 -1.67
C PRO A 64 29.71 -15.05 -1.29
N LYS A 65 28.97 -15.07 -0.18
CA LYS A 65 28.25 -16.25 0.32
C LYS A 65 26.84 -16.41 -0.25
N ASP A 66 26.41 -15.53 -1.15
CA ASP A 66 25.09 -15.60 -1.77
C ASP A 66 25.01 -16.68 -2.84
N ARG A 67 23.95 -17.48 -2.76
CA ARG A 67 23.45 -18.28 -3.87
C ARG A 67 22.06 -17.77 -4.24
N ILE A 68 21.88 -17.45 -5.51
CA ILE A 68 20.62 -16.94 -6.06
C ILE A 68 19.93 -18.09 -6.80
N VAL A 69 18.63 -18.24 -6.60
CA VAL A 69 17.82 -19.32 -7.17
C VAL A 69 16.55 -18.73 -7.79
N ARG A 70 16.32 -18.98 -9.08
CA ARG A 70 15.07 -18.61 -9.73
C ARG A 70 13.93 -19.44 -9.14
N ARG A 71 12.82 -18.79 -8.79
CA ARG A 71 11.61 -19.43 -8.25
C ARG A 71 10.57 -19.67 -9.32
N GLY A 72 10.46 -18.76 -10.29
CA GLY A 72 9.51 -18.93 -11.38
C GLY A 72 9.47 -17.73 -12.31
N VAL A 73 8.61 -17.85 -13.32
CA VAL A 73 8.26 -16.76 -14.24
C VAL A 73 6.74 -16.61 -14.23
N THR A 74 6.28 -15.40 -13.93
CA THR A 74 4.87 -15.03 -13.98
C THR A 74 4.64 -14.11 -15.17
N SER A 75 3.69 -14.48 -16.04
CA SER A 75 3.29 -13.62 -17.15
C SER A 75 2.31 -12.55 -16.67
N GLY A 76 2.58 -11.30 -17.05
CA GLY A 76 1.73 -10.15 -16.81
C GLY A 76 1.01 -9.66 -18.06
N LEU A 77 0.31 -8.54 -17.90
CA LEU A 77 -0.39 -7.87 -18.99
C LEU A 77 0.59 -7.39 -20.07
N ARG A 78 0.09 -7.30 -21.31
CA ARG A 78 0.82 -6.75 -22.47
C ARG A 78 2.18 -7.41 -22.74
N GLY A 79 2.29 -8.71 -22.40
CA GLY A 79 3.47 -9.52 -22.68
C GLY A 79 4.62 -9.37 -21.68
N LEU A 80 4.44 -8.60 -20.60
CA LEU A 80 5.42 -8.50 -19.52
C LEU A 80 5.65 -9.87 -18.85
N GLN A 81 6.88 -10.14 -18.46
CA GLN A 81 7.26 -11.33 -17.70
C GLN A 81 8.03 -10.92 -16.46
N TYR A 82 7.66 -11.47 -15.31
CA TYR A 82 8.29 -11.23 -14.02
C TYR A 82 9.03 -12.50 -13.59
N VAL A 83 10.36 -12.43 -13.52
CA VAL A 83 11.20 -13.55 -13.12
C VAL A 83 11.63 -13.33 -11.67
N ALA A 84 11.08 -14.15 -10.76
CA ALA A 84 11.32 -14.03 -9.33
C ALA A 84 12.54 -14.86 -8.91
N TYR A 85 13.40 -14.28 -8.07
CA TYR A 85 14.58 -14.90 -7.51
C TYR A 85 14.58 -14.80 -5.99
N GLU A 86 14.89 -15.91 -5.34
CA GLU A 86 15.26 -15.93 -3.92
C GLU A 86 16.78 -16.04 -3.79
N ARG A 87 17.30 -15.73 -2.60
CA ARG A 87 18.70 -15.98 -2.28
C ARG A 87 18.88 -16.70 -0.95
N THR A 88 19.99 -17.42 -0.84
CA THR A 88 20.51 -17.95 0.41
C THR A 88 21.87 -17.33 0.70
N TYR A 89 22.20 -17.12 1.97
CA TYR A 89 23.51 -16.66 2.42
C TYR A 89 24.15 -17.74 3.28
N ASP A 90 25.28 -18.30 2.84
CA ASP A 90 25.97 -19.40 3.55
C ASP A 90 25.07 -20.64 3.77
N GLY A 91 24.19 -20.90 2.81
CA GLY A 91 23.18 -21.97 2.87
C GLY A 91 21.92 -21.62 3.68
N LEU A 92 21.91 -20.51 4.42
CA LEU A 92 20.73 -20.05 5.15
C LEU A 92 19.78 -19.28 4.22
N PRO A 93 18.45 -19.45 4.36
CA PRO A 93 17.48 -18.61 3.67
C PRO A 93 17.69 -17.13 4.00
N VAL A 94 17.39 -16.24 3.05
CA VAL A 94 17.41 -14.79 3.27
C VAL A 94 15.98 -14.24 3.15
N TYR A 95 15.51 -13.57 4.20
CA TYR A 95 14.26 -12.81 4.18
C TYR A 95 14.53 -11.37 3.73
N GLY A 96 13.78 -10.88 2.74
CA GLY A 96 13.91 -9.51 2.18
C GLY A 96 15.12 -9.31 1.26
N GLY A 97 15.75 -10.40 0.81
CA GLY A 97 16.83 -10.37 -0.18
C GLY A 97 16.39 -10.84 -1.57
N ASP A 98 15.15 -11.29 -1.71
CA ASP A 98 14.55 -11.64 -3.00
C ASP A 98 14.45 -10.42 -3.92
N PHE A 99 14.29 -10.70 -5.21
CA PHE A 99 14.17 -9.66 -6.22
C PHE A 99 13.49 -10.19 -7.48
N VAL A 100 12.96 -9.27 -8.29
CA VAL A 100 12.28 -9.57 -9.54
C VAL A 100 12.98 -8.88 -10.70
N VAL A 101 13.19 -9.62 -11.79
CA VAL A 101 13.60 -9.06 -13.08
C VAL A 101 12.38 -9.02 -14.00
N THR A 102 12.04 -7.82 -14.49
CA THR A 102 10.94 -7.62 -15.44
C THR A 102 11.49 -7.60 -16.86
N THR A 103 10.87 -8.35 -17.76
CA THR A 103 11.21 -8.38 -19.18
C THR A 103 9.98 -8.17 -20.05
N ASN A 104 10.15 -7.75 -21.30
CA ASN A 104 9.10 -7.77 -22.31
C ASN A 104 8.93 -9.18 -22.92
N ALA A 105 7.95 -9.35 -23.83
CA ALA A 105 7.65 -10.65 -24.44
C ALA A 105 8.80 -11.25 -25.27
N THR A 106 9.75 -10.41 -25.73
CA THR A 106 10.93 -10.84 -26.48
C THR A 106 12.16 -11.04 -25.57
N GLY A 107 11.98 -10.96 -24.25
CA GLY A 107 13.02 -11.13 -23.24
C GLY A 107 14.00 -9.96 -23.11
N GLY A 108 13.65 -8.77 -23.62
CA GLY A 108 14.36 -7.54 -23.30
C GLY A 108 14.12 -7.18 -21.84
N VAL A 109 15.20 -7.04 -21.05
CA VAL A 109 15.13 -6.62 -19.64
C VAL A 109 14.69 -5.15 -19.60
N LEU A 110 13.65 -4.88 -18.81
CA LEU A 110 13.08 -3.54 -18.66
C LEU A 110 13.43 -2.92 -17.31
N SER A 111 13.34 -3.71 -16.24
CA SER A 111 13.59 -3.23 -14.88
C SER A 111 13.93 -4.35 -13.92
N THR A 112 14.45 -3.95 -12.77
CA THR A 112 14.74 -4.78 -11.61
C THR A 112 14.06 -4.17 -10.39
N SER A 113 13.51 -5.01 -9.52
CA SER A 113 12.96 -4.62 -8.23
C SER A 113 13.73 -5.37 -7.16
N VAL A 114 14.52 -4.63 -6.37
CA VAL A 114 15.49 -5.17 -5.41
C VAL A 114 15.42 -4.33 -4.14
N ASP A 115 15.01 -4.95 -3.03
CA ASP A 115 14.87 -4.24 -1.75
C ASP A 115 16.20 -4.16 -0.98
N GLN A 116 17.16 -5.04 -1.29
CA GLN A 116 18.43 -5.10 -0.57
C GLN A 116 19.32 -3.89 -0.91
N THR A 117 19.56 -3.03 0.08
CA THR A 117 20.32 -1.79 -0.10
C THR A 117 21.83 -1.93 0.12
N ARG A 118 22.28 -2.93 0.88
CA ARG A 118 23.70 -3.20 1.15
C ARG A 118 24.06 -4.68 0.99
N THR A 119 25.33 -4.96 0.75
CA THR A 119 25.83 -6.34 0.72
C THR A 119 25.74 -6.97 2.11
N LEU A 120 25.33 -8.24 2.17
CA LEU A 120 25.26 -8.99 3.43
C LEU A 120 26.67 -9.31 3.95
N ASP A 121 26.89 -9.06 5.24
CA ASP A 121 28.09 -9.43 5.98
C ASP A 121 27.67 -9.84 7.40
N VAL A 122 27.31 -11.12 7.53
CA VAL A 122 26.69 -11.68 8.74
C VAL A 122 27.41 -12.96 9.14
N ALA A 123 27.65 -13.13 10.45
CA ALA A 123 28.07 -14.41 11.01
C ALA A 123 26.88 -15.37 11.07
N THR A 124 27.07 -16.62 10.61
CA THR A 124 26.00 -17.62 10.44
C THR A 124 25.91 -18.63 11.59
N LYS A 125 26.66 -18.39 12.67
CA LYS A 125 26.60 -19.20 13.90
C LYS A 125 25.74 -18.49 14.94
N ALA A 126 24.63 -19.12 15.32
CA ALA A 126 23.77 -18.62 16.38
C ALA A 126 24.45 -18.78 17.76
N SER A 127 24.30 -17.76 18.62
CA SER A 127 24.66 -17.84 20.04
C SER A 127 23.46 -18.28 20.89
N VAL A 128 22.25 -17.93 20.44
CA VAL A 128 20.99 -18.32 21.06
C VAL A 128 20.48 -19.63 20.45
N GLY A 129 20.00 -20.53 21.30
CA GLY A 129 19.42 -21.79 20.86
C GLY A 129 18.00 -21.62 20.30
N ALA A 130 17.62 -22.46 19.34
CA ALA A 130 16.27 -22.45 18.75
C ALA A 130 15.15 -22.54 19.81
N ALA A 131 15.31 -23.36 20.85
CA ALA A 131 14.31 -23.49 21.92
C ALA A 131 14.07 -22.18 22.68
N GLN A 132 15.12 -21.38 22.91
CA GLN A 132 14.99 -20.06 23.53
C GLN A 132 14.28 -19.09 22.60
N ALA A 133 14.62 -19.08 21.30
CA ALA A 133 13.91 -18.26 20.31
C ALA A 133 12.42 -18.64 20.18
N ALA A 134 12.09 -19.93 20.26
CA ALA A 134 10.71 -20.40 20.28
C ALA A 134 9.96 -19.88 21.52
N ALA A 135 10.58 -19.93 22.71
CA ALA A 135 9.99 -19.42 23.93
C ALA A 135 9.73 -17.90 23.84
N THR A 136 10.71 -17.12 23.36
CA THR A 136 10.55 -15.68 23.11
C THR A 136 9.41 -15.40 22.14
N SER A 137 9.27 -16.20 21.10
CA SER A 137 8.24 -16.02 20.07
C SER A 137 6.84 -16.34 20.59
N ARG A 138 6.68 -17.45 21.32
CA ARG A 138 5.41 -17.86 21.94
C ARG A 138 4.89 -16.83 22.93
N ALA A 139 5.78 -16.15 23.65
CA ALA A 139 5.42 -15.07 24.57
C ALA A 139 4.78 -13.84 23.89
N ARG A 140 4.79 -13.76 22.55
CA ARG A 140 4.15 -12.67 21.80
C ARG A 140 2.66 -12.88 21.53
N VAL A 141 2.15 -14.10 21.71
CA VAL A 141 0.75 -14.46 21.45
C VAL A 141 0.06 -14.80 22.77
N SER A 142 -1.10 -14.19 23.02
CA SER A 142 -1.81 -14.31 24.31
C SER A 142 -2.28 -15.74 24.60
N LYS A 143 -2.82 -16.42 23.59
CA LYS A 143 -3.20 -17.83 23.67
C LYS A 143 -2.59 -18.57 22.48
N VAL A 144 -1.52 -19.31 22.73
CA VAL A 144 -0.84 -20.08 21.68
C VAL A 144 -1.59 -21.38 21.41
N GLU A 145 -1.90 -21.65 20.15
CA GLU A 145 -2.41 -22.93 19.68
C GLU A 145 -1.26 -23.79 19.13
N THR A 146 -0.52 -23.26 18.16
CA THR A 146 0.66 -23.95 17.60
C THR A 146 1.85 -22.99 17.46
N ALA A 147 3.05 -23.55 17.39
CA ALA A 147 4.24 -22.81 17.00
C ALA A 147 5.11 -23.70 16.11
N SER A 148 5.63 -23.14 15.02
CA SER A 148 6.54 -23.86 14.12
C SER A 148 7.88 -24.14 14.79
N THR A 149 8.65 -25.08 14.24
CA THR A 149 10.07 -25.19 14.56
C THR A 149 10.78 -23.91 14.12
N PRO A 150 11.60 -23.27 14.98
CA PRO A 150 12.33 -22.07 14.61
C PRO A 150 13.29 -22.32 13.46
N ARG A 151 13.21 -21.51 12.41
CA ARG A 151 14.06 -21.59 11.23
C ARG A 151 15.16 -20.54 11.31
N LEU A 152 16.43 -20.97 11.32
CA LEU A 152 17.57 -20.05 11.26
C LEU A 152 17.69 -19.46 9.84
N MET A 153 17.80 -18.14 9.75
CA MET A 153 17.86 -17.41 8.49
C MET A 153 18.57 -16.06 8.64
N VAL A 154 18.84 -15.38 7.52
CA VAL A 154 19.36 -14.01 7.50
C VAL A 154 18.24 -13.05 7.14
N LEU A 155 18.05 -12.02 7.95
CA LEU A 155 17.19 -10.89 7.65
C LEU A 155 18.01 -9.82 6.92
N ALA A 156 17.65 -9.46 5.69
CA ALA A 156 18.41 -8.55 4.83
C ALA A 156 18.18 -7.05 5.13
N GLU A 157 18.27 -6.67 6.40
CA GLU A 157 18.20 -5.27 6.83
C GLU A 157 19.62 -4.71 7.01
N GLY A 158 19.96 -3.62 6.32
CA GLY A 158 21.33 -3.08 6.32
C GLY A 158 22.34 -4.12 5.81
N SER A 159 23.40 -4.39 6.58
CA SER A 159 24.38 -5.47 6.30
C SER A 159 23.88 -6.86 6.67
N GLY A 160 22.64 -6.99 7.13
CA GLY A 160 22.00 -8.24 7.50
C GLY A 160 22.10 -8.59 8.99
N ARG A 161 21.20 -9.46 9.43
CA ARG A 161 21.13 -9.98 10.80
C ARG A 161 20.79 -11.46 10.80
N LEU A 162 21.47 -12.26 11.62
CA LEU A 162 21.13 -13.66 11.83
C LEU A 162 19.92 -13.74 12.78
N VAL A 163 18.86 -14.40 12.37
CA VAL A 163 17.61 -14.50 13.13
C VAL A 163 17.02 -15.91 13.07
N TYR A 164 16.23 -16.25 14.08
CA TYR A 164 15.26 -17.34 14.00
C TYR A 164 13.89 -16.79 13.67
N GLU A 165 13.24 -17.32 12.65
CA GLU A 165 11.82 -17.12 12.41
C GLU A 165 11.02 -18.24 13.10
N THR A 166 10.00 -17.87 13.88
CA THR A 166 9.00 -18.80 14.42
C THR A 166 7.62 -18.27 14.04
N VAL A 167 6.78 -19.13 13.45
CA VAL A 167 5.38 -18.82 13.18
C VAL A 167 4.54 -19.34 14.34
N VAL A 168 3.80 -18.46 15.00
CA VAL A 168 2.96 -18.78 16.16
C VAL A 168 1.50 -18.55 15.78
N THR A 169 0.69 -19.60 15.81
CA THR A 169 -0.77 -19.47 15.62
C THR A 169 -1.47 -19.43 16.97
N GLY A 170 -2.59 -18.74 17.01
CA GLY A 170 -3.47 -18.76 18.18
C GLY A 170 -4.44 -17.60 18.21
N THR A 171 -4.63 -17.03 19.40
CA THR A 171 -5.51 -15.87 19.60
C THR A 171 -4.74 -14.72 20.24
N GLN A 172 -4.90 -13.52 19.69
CA GLN A 172 -4.39 -12.27 20.22
C GLN A 172 -5.54 -11.26 20.31
N LYS A 173 -5.77 -10.67 21.49
CA LYS A 173 -6.84 -9.67 21.73
C LYS A 173 -8.23 -10.08 21.18
N LYS A 174 -8.58 -11.37 21.27
CA LYS A 174 -9.81 -12.03 20.77
C LYS A 174 -9.88 -12.30 19.25
N ALA A 175 -8.87 -11.93 18.47
CA ALA A 175 -8.77 -12.27 17.06
C ALA A 175 -7.83 -13.47 16.84
N PRO A 176 -8.06 -14.31 15.81
CA PRO A 176 -7.06 -15.27 15.34
C PRO A 176 -5.75 -14.57 14.96
N THR A 177 -4.62 -15.24 15.15
CA THR A 177 -3.31 -14.75 14.73
C THR A 177 -2.51 -15.87 14.09
N LYS A 178 -1.70 -15.52 13.10
CA LYS A 178 -0.61 -16.33 12.54
C LYS A 178 0.62 -15.43 12.46
N LEU A 179 1.21 -15.19 13.63
CA LEU A 179 2.29 -14.25 13.85
C LEU A 179 3.65 -14.86 13.50
N HIS A 180 4.33 -14.28 12.53
CA HIS A 180 5.75 -14.50 12.28
C HIS A 180 6.56 -13.65 13.23
N VAL A 181 7.45 -14.28 14.01
CA VAL A 181 8.34 -13.61 14.96
C VAL A 181 9.79 -13.90 14.59
N PHE A 182 10.56 -12.84 14.36
CA PHE A 182 11.99 -12.90 14.08
C PHE A 182 12.75 -12.53 15.34
N VAL A 183 13.50 -13.50 15.88
CA VAL A 183 14.33 -13.34 17.07
C VAL A 183 15.79 -13.30 16.66
N ASP A 184 16.51 -12.26 17.05
CA ASP A 184 17.96 -12.14 16.83
C ASP A 184 18.70 -13.34 17.44
N ALA A 185 19.45 -14.04 16.61
CA ALA A 185 20.11 -15.29 16.97
C ALA A 185 21.38 -15.09 17.81
N GLY A 186 21.82 -13.84 18.01
CA GLY A 186 22.92 -13.48 18.90
C GLY A 186 22.45 -13.07 20.30
N THR A 187 21.31 -12.38 20.39
CA THR A 187 20.84 -11.70 21.61
C THR A 187 19.53 -12.25 22.16
N GLY A 188 18.73 -12.95 21.34
CA GLY A 188 17.45 -13.51 21.76
C GLY A 188 16.31 -12.50 21.82
N LYS A 189 16.55 -11.27 21.37
CA LYS A 189 15.54 -10.20 21.30
C LYS A 189 14.71 -10.32 20.03
N VAL A 190 13.41 -10.03 20.11
CA VAL A 190 12.58 -9.89 18.90
C VAL A 190 13.01 -8.64 18.16
N VAL A 191 13.22 -8.78 16.85
CA VAL A 191 13.65 -7.70 15.97
C VAL A 191 12.62 -7.35 14.91
N LYS A 192 11.72 -8.28 14.58
CA LYS A 192 10.64 -8.07 13.62
C LYS A 192 9.48 -8.99 13.92
N THR A 193 8.27 -8.54 13.63
CA THR A 193 7.06 -9.37 13.64
C THR A 193 6.14 -8.96 12.49
N TYR A 194 5.40 -9.91 11.93
CA TYR A 194 4.24 -9.61 11.08
C TYR A 194 3.19 -10.70 11.24
N ASP A 195 1.92 -10.35 11.10
CA ASP A 195 0.81 -11.30 11.13
C ASP A 195 0.32 -11.58 9.71
N GLU A 196 0.08 -12.86 9.39
CA GLU A 196 -0.63 -13.23 8.17
C GLU A 196 -2.14 -13.00 8.29
N VAL A 197 -2.70 -13.04 9.51
CA VAL A 197 -4.08 -12.65 9.74
C VAL A 197 -4.13 -11.12 9.71
N ARG A 198 -4.82 -10.61 8.70
CA ARG A 198 -5.19 -9.20 8.58
C ARG A 198 -6.69 -9.11 8.77
N ASP A 199 -7.13 -8.07 9.45
CA ASP A 199 -8.54 -7.73 9.47
C ASP A 199 -8.98 -7.49 8.02
N ALA A 200 -10.21 -7.88 7.69
CA ALA A 200 -10.76 -7.53 6.39
C ALA A 200 -10.93 -6.01 6.36
N ALA A 201 -10.66 -5.37 5.21
CA ALA A 201 -11.08 -3.99 5.02
C ALA A 201 -12.60 -3.92 5.22
N ASP A 202 -13.03 -3.36 6.33
CA ASP A 202 -14.44 -3.24 6.73
C ASP A 202 -14.80 -1.83 7.22
N ASP A 203 -13.82 -0.93 7.28
CA ASP A 203 -14.04 0.50 7.55
C ASP A 203 -14.72 1.18 6.36
N ARG A 204 -15.82 1.87 6.65
CA ARG A 204 -16.66 2.49 5.62
C ARG A 204 -16.39 3.99 5.56
N SER A 205 -15.65 4.38 4.53
CA SER A 205 -15.33 5.76 4.18
C SER A 205 -16.41 6.37 3.29
N TYR A 206 -16.61 7.68 3.40
CA TYR A 206 -17.43 8.43 2.45
C TYR A 206 -16.68 8.67 1.13
N TYR A 207 -15.38 8.94 1.18
CA TYR A 207 -14.55 9.31 0.03
C TYR A 207 -13.88 8.10 -0.65
N HIS A 208 -13.53 7.05 0.11
CA HIS A 208 -12.63 5.96 -0.32
C HIS A 208 -13.31 4.59 -0.41
N GLY A 209 -14.63 4.54 -0.18
CA GLY A 209 -15.39 3.29 -0.18
C GLY A 209 -15.07 2.42 1.05
N THR A 210 -14.39 1.29 0.86
CA THR A 210 -14.01 0.39 1.96
C THR A 210 -12.51 0.36 2.11
N VAL A 211 -12.05 0.72 3.30
CA VAL A 211 -10.62 0.84 3.62
C VAL A 211 -10.28 -0.04 4.83
N ASP A 212 -8.99 -0.15 5.11
CA ASP A 212 -8.46 -0.84 6.28
C ASP A 212 -7.62 0.17 7.06
N LEU A 213 -8.08 0.55 8.25
CA LEU A 213 -7.38 1.46 9.14
C LEU A 213 -6.53 0.72 10.16
N SER A 214 -5.33 1.23 10.40
CA SER A 214 -4.49 0.79 11.53
C SER A 214 -5.01 1.33 12.87
N THR A 215 -6.18 0.90 13.35
CA THR A 215 -6.74 1.32 14.66
C THR A 215 -6.47 0.29 15.77
N ALA A 216 -6.68 0.69 17.02
CA ALA A 216 -6.77 -0.25 18.13
C ALA A 216 -8.13 -0.97 18.07
N ALA A 217 -8.16 -2.24 18.49
CA ALA A 217 -9.31 -3.15 18.36
C ALA A 217 -10.70 -2.67 18.87
N THR A 218 -10.75 -1.57 19.62
CA THR A 218 -12.00 -0.98 20.16
C THR A 218 -11.91 0.54 20.26
N SER A 219 -10.94 1.19 19.59
CA SER A 219 -10.76 2.63 19.61
C SER A 219 -10.13 3.14 18.33
N MET A 220 -10.63 4.27 17.82
CA MET A 220 -10.08 5.02 16.69
C MET A 220 -8.76 5.75 17.05
N THR A 221 -7.82 5.00 17.64
CA THR A 221 -6.45 5.38 17.97
C THR A 221 -5.49 4.51 17.17
N ASP A 222 -4.52 5.10 16.48
CA ASP A 222 -3.53 4.35 15.71
C ASP A 222 -2.38 3.90 16.63
N PRO A 223 -2.17 2.58 16.85
CA PRO A 223 -1.10 2.09 17.72
C PRO A 223 0.27 2.08 17.05
N GLN A 224 0.33 2.25 15.72
CA GLN A 224 1.56 2.28 14.93
C GLN A 224 2.10 3.72 14.79
N ARG A 225 1.21 4.71 14.80
CA ARG A 225 1.54 6.14 14.64
C ARG A 225 1.21 6.92 15.92
N SER A 226 2.23 7.10 16.77
CA SER A 226 2.08 7.76 18.07
C SER A 226 1.39 9.13 17.95
N GLY A 227 0.36 9.37 18.77
CA GLY A 227 -0.39 10.63 18.80
C GLY A 227 -1.55 10.74 17.80
N VAL A 228 -1.63 9.85 16.81
CA VAL A 228 -2.73 9.81 15.83
C VAL A 228 -3.93 9.10 16.42
N ARG A 229 -5.05 9.82 16.52
CA ARG A 229 -6.35 9.32 16.96
C ARG A 229 -7.45 10.25 16.48
N CYS A 230 -8.66 9.75 16.27
CA CYS A 230 -9.80 10.56 15.87
C CYS A 230 -11.01 10.37 16.79
N GLY A 231 -11.71 11.47 17.06
CA GLY A 231 -13.02 11.44 17.72
C GLY A 231 -13.73 12.78 17.66
N GLY A 232 -14.76 12.93 18.48
CA GLY A 232 -15.59 14.14 18.48
C GLY A 232 -14.92 15.36 19.13
N GLN A 233 -15.68 16.45 19.26
CA GLN A 233 -15.18 17.73 19.79
C GLN A 233 -14.65 17.67 21.23
N ASN A 234 -14.94 16.61 22.00
CA ASN A 234 -14.37 16.39 23.33
C ASN A 234 -12.88 15.95 23.29
N GLY A 235 -12.33 15.65 22.11
CA GLY A 235 -10.93 15.28 21.88
C GLY A 235 -10.55 13.86 22.30
N SER A 236 -11.50 13.08 22.80
CA SER A 236 -11.33 11.65 23.07
C SER A 236 -11.57 10.86 21.79
N ALA A 237 -10.78 9.82 21.56
CA ALA A 237 -11.02 8.92 20.43
C ALA A 237 -12.40 8.25 20.56
N TYR A 238 -13.07 8.02 19.44
CA TYR A 238 -14.23 7.15 19.45
C TYR A 238 -13.84 5.73 19.87
N THR A 239 -14.79 5.02 20.48
CA THR A 239 -14.63 3.67 21.00
C THR A 239 -15.83 2.82 20.62
N GLY A 240 -15.59 1.54 20.33
CA GLY A 240 -16.59 0.61 19.82
C GLY A 240 -16.39 -0.79 20.38
N THR A 241 -17.15 -1.75 19.83
CA THR A 241 -17.05 -3.16 20.21
C THR A 241 -16.04 -3.96 19.40
N ASP A 242 -15.62 -3.40 18.27
CA ASP A 242 -14.70 -3.96 17.28
C ASP A 242 -13.88 -2.82 16.64
N SER A 243 -13.21 -3.13 15.52
CA SER A 243 -12.43 -2.20 14.71
C SER A 243 -13.05 -1.96 13.33
N ALA A 244 -14.35 -2.21 13.17
CA ALA A 244 -15.08 -1.93 11.93
C ALA A 244 -15.81 -0.60 12.10
N TRP A 245 -15.28 0.47 11.49
CA TRP A 245 -15.75 1.83 11.75
C TRP A 245 -16.60 2.38 10.60
N GLY A 246 -17.61 3.16 10.95
CA GLY A 246 -18.37 3.99 10.03
C GLY A 246 -19.42 3.25 9.23
N SER A 247 -20.18 4.05 8.48
CA SER A 247 -21.29 3.60 7.62
C SER A 247 -21.11 3.98 6.16
N GLY A 248 -20.12 4.83 5.84
CA GLY A 248 -19.93 5.45 4.53
C GLY A 248 -20.90 6.61 4.26
N SER A 249 -21.67 7.04 5.27
CA SER A 249 -22.53 8.21 5.19
C SER A 249 -21.75 9.48 5.50
N GLY A 250 -21.88 10.52 4.66
CA GLY A 250 -21.14 11.77 4.87
C GLY A 250 -21.49 12.50 6.17
N THR A 251 -22.69 12.29 6.73
CA THR A 251 -23.12 12.93 7.98
C THR A 251 -22.77 12.13 9.23
N ASP A 252 -22.22 10.92 9.08
CA ASP A 252 -21.81 10.09 10.19
C ASP A 252 -20.39 10.49 10.65
N LEU A 253 -20.26 10.84 11.93
CA LEU A 253 -18.98 11.30 12.49
C LEU A 253 -17.97 10.17 12.62
N GLU A 254 -18.41 8.91 12.74
CA GLU A 254 -17.49 7.77 12.72
C GLU A 254 -16.91 7.59 11.31
N THR A 255 -17.74 7.69 10.28
CA THR A 255 -17.32 7.75 8.86
C THR A 255 -16.32 8.88 8.62
N ALA A 256 -16.58 10.08 9.14
CA ALA A 256 -15.64 11.20 9.00
C ALA A 256 -14.29 10.96 9.69
N CYS A 257 -14.30 10.26 10.83
CA CYS A 257 -13.06 9.81 11.45
C CYS A 257 -12.35 8.72 10.65
N VAL A 258 -13.09 7.86 9.92
CA VAL A 258 -12.49 6.91 8.98
C VAL A 258 -11.74 7.65 7.88
N ASP A 259 -12.39 8.63 7.25
CA ASP A 259 -11.80 9.46 6.19
C ASP A 259 -10.53 10.18 6.70
N ALA A 260 -10.64 10.89 7.82
CA ALA A 260 -9.55 11.66 8.39
C ALA A 260 -8.36 10.80 8.84
N LEU A 261 -8.63 9.63 9.46
CA LEU A 261 -7.57 8.70 9.83
C LEU A 261 -6.92 8.07 8.60
N TYR A 262 -7.69 7.72 7.57
CA TYR A 262 -7.14 7.15 6.36
C TYR A 262 -6.16 8.11 5.71
N ALA A 263 -6.59 9.36 5.47
CA ALA A 263 -5.77 10.39 4.83
C ALA A 263 -4.49 10.70 5.63
N VAL A 264 -4.56 10.95 6.95
CA VAL A 264 -3.35 11.26 7.75
C VAL A 264 -2.38 10.07 7.86
N GLN A 265 -2.89 8.82 7.84
CA GLN A 265 -2.04 7.64 7.80
C GLN A 265 -1.27 7.56 6.47
N LYS A 266 -1.92 7.90 5.35
CA LYS A 266 -1.29 7.95 4.03
C LYS A 266 -0.30 9.10 3.91
N GLU A 267 -0.62 10.27 4.45
CA GLU A 267 0.32 11.39 4.51
C GLU A 267 1.55 11.04 5.34
N TRP A 268 1.39 10.39 6.50
CA TRP A 268 2.51 9.91 7.30
C TRP A 268 3.42 8.98 6.50
N ASP A 269 2.84 8.02 5.77
CA ASP A 269 3.59 7.07 4.94
C ASP A 269 4.30 7.77 3.78
N MET A 270 3.64 8.74 3.15
CA MET A 270 4.21 9.60 2.11
C MET A 270 5.42 10.40 2.65
N LEU A 271 5.26 11.09 3.78
CA LEU A 271 6.32 11.87 4.41
C LEU A 271 7.55 11.01 4.72
N GLY A 272 7.33 9.79 5.24
CA GLY A 272 8.42 8.85 5.52
C GLY A 272 9.09 8.31 4.25
N SER A 273 8.29 7.89 3.27
CA SER A 273 8.78 7.20 2.06
C SER A 273 9.41 8.15 1.04
N TRP A 274 8.83 9.34 0.83
CA TRP A 274 9.29 10.31 -0.16
C TRP A 274 10.28 11.32 0.42
N LEU A 275 10.05 11.79 1.65
CA LEU A 275 10.83 12.88 2.24
C LEU A 275 11.77 12.44 3.37
N GLY A 276 11.70 11.17 3.79
CA GLY A 276 12.48 10.67 4.93
C GLY A 276 12.11 11.30 6.27
N ARG A 277 10.94 11.95 6.36
CA ARG A 277 10.46 12.61 7.57
C ARG A 277 9.85 11.60 8.54
N ASN A 278 10.22 11.69 9.81
CA ASN A 278 9.72 10.78 10.84
C ASN A 278 8.40 11.28 11.44
N GLY A 279 7.27 10.96 10.80
CA GLY A 279 5.92 11.37 11.23
C GLY A 279 5.59 12.84 11.01
N ILE A 280 4.35 13.24 11.33
CA ILE A 280 3.85 14.61 11.07
C ILE A 280 4.72 15.64 11.82
N ASN A 281 5.04 15.38 13.09
CA ASN A 281 5.87 16.28 13.91
C ASN A 281 7.39 16.18 13.66
N GLY A 282 7.82 15.31 12.73
CA GLY A 282 9.24 15.09 12.41
C GLY A 282 10.06 14.33 13.45
N SER A 283 9.46 13.92 14.57
CA SER A 283 10.10 13.23 15.71
C SER A 283 9.41 11.91 16.08
N GLY A 284 8.67 11.31 15.14
CA GLY A 284 7.98 10.02 15.30
C GLY A 284 6.60 10.13 15.93
N GLY A 285 5.99 11.32 15.95
CA GLY A 285 4.65 11.56 16.44
C GLY A 285 3.77 12.32 15.44
N GLY A 286 2.46 12.22 15.67
CA GLY A 286 1.42 12.99 14.99
C GLY A 286 0.52 13.67 16.00
N PHE A 287 -0.64 14.11 15.53
CA PHE A 287 -1.58 14.89 16.31
C PHE A 287 -2.98 14.26 16.30
N PRO A 288 -3.80 14.51 17.33
CA PRO A 288 -5.21 14.13 17.30
C PRO A 288 -5.97 14.85 16.19
N LEU A 289 -6.99 14.18 15.67
CA LEU A 289 -7.95 14.70 14.71
C LEU A 289 -9.32 14.78 15.39
N ARG A 290 -10.10 15.83 15.08
CA ARG A 290 -11.44 16.02 15.62
C ARG A 290 -12.43 16.24 14.49
N VAL A 291 -13.62 15.65 14.62
CA VAL A 291 -14.72 15.81 13.66
C VAL A 291 -15.98 16.34 14.35
N GLY A 292 -16.96 16.77 13.57
CA GLY A 292 -18.23 17.29 14.09
C GLY A 292 -18.12 18.72 14.61
N LEU A 293 -17.18 19.51 14.09
CA LEU A 293 -17.19 20.96 14.29
C LEU A 293 -18.47 21.51 13.65
N SER A 294 -19.22 22.33 14.39
CA SER A 294 -20.49 22.90 13.94
C SER A 294 -20.31 24.13 13.06
N ASP A 295 -19.32 24.08 12.15
CA ASP A 295 -18.99 25.16 11.22
C ASP A 295 -18.64 24.60 9.84
N VAL A 296 -18.76 25.46 8.82
CA VAL A 296 -18.25 25.18 7.46
C VAL A 296 -16.77 25.52 7.41
N ASN A 297 -15.95 24.70 8.08
CA ASN A 297 -14.51 24.93 8.19
C ASN A 297 -13.73 23.66 8.53
N ALA A 298 -12.43 23.69 8.24
CA ALA A 298 -11.43 22.82 8.83
C ALA A 298 -10.26 23.70 9.34
N TYR A 299 -9.53 23.25 10.36
CA TYR A 299 -8.34 23.97 10.82
C TYR A 299 -7.36 23.10 11.62
N TRP A 300 -6.08 23.47 11.55
CA TRP A 300 -5.04 23.17 12.51
C TRP A 300 -4.92 24.28 13.56
N ASN A 301 -4.82 23.92 14.85
CA ASN A 301 -4.71 24.92 15.93
C ASN A 301 -3.38 24.91 16.69
N GLY A 302 -2.37 24.19 16.21
CA GLY A 302 -1.11 23.99 16.91
C GLY A 302 -1.05 22.73 17.78
N SER A 303 -2.15 21.98 17.94
CA SER A 303 -2.17 20.76 18.77
C SER A 303 -3.10 19.66 18.27
N TYR A 304 -4.09 19.97 17.43
CA TYR A 304 -4.95 19.01 16.74
C TYR A 304 -5.51 19.63 15.45
N THR A 305 -5.94 18.77 14.54
CA THR A 305 -6.77 19.17 13.38
C THR A 305 -8.25 19.02 13.73
N ASN A 306 -9.10 19.90 13.21
CA ASN A 306 -10.53 19.91 13.47
C ASN A 306 -11.30 20.09 12.16
N PHE A 307 -12.30 19.24 11.94
CA PHE A 307 -13.06 19.17 10.70
C PHE A 307 -14.54 19.36 10.99
N GLY A 308 -15.15 20.30 10.24
CA GLY A 308 -16.57 20.60 10.27
C GLY A 308 -17.30 19.95 9.10
N HIS A 309 -18.27 20.67 8.55
CA HIS A 309 -19.12 20.16 7.48
C HIS A 309 -19.05 21.01 6.21
N ASN A 310 -19.49 20.46 5.08
CA ASN A 310 -19.67 21.26 3.88
C ASN A 310 -20.83 22.28 4.04
N GLN A 311 -20.93 23.25 3.12
CA GLN A 311 -21.97 24.29 3.16
C GLN A 311 -23.40 23.74 3.28
N ALA A 312 -23.67 22.57 2.67
CA ALA A 312 -25.00 21.95 2.66
C ALA A 312 -25.28 21.10 3.93
N GLY A 313 -24.30 20.87 4.79
CA GLY A 313 -24.42 19.99 5.97
C GLY A 313 -24.64 18.52 5.61
N THR A 314 -24.31 18.11 4.39
CA THR A 314 -24.54 16.74 3.89
C THR A 314 -23.32 15.84 4.07
N ARG A 315 -22.14 16.42 4.35
CA ARG A 315 -20.91 15.68 4.62
C ARG A 315 -19.95 16.45 5.51
N GLN A 316 -19.07 15.75 6.21
CA GLN A 316 -17.92 16.37 6.87
C GLN A 316 -16.87 16.82 5.83
N ALA A 317 -16.06 17.82 6.18
CA ALA A 317 -14.97 18.34 5.36
C ALA A 317 -13.69 17.51 5.58
N THR A 318 -13.72 16.25 5.14
CA THR A 318 -12.67 15.25 5.40
C THR A 318 -12.15 14.58 4.12
N SER A 319 -12.16 15.29 2.99
CA SER A 319 -11.45 14.84 1.77
C SER A 319 -9.93 14.79 2.02
N VAL A 320 -9.20 14.06 1.17
CA VAL A 320 -7.77 13.79 1.41
C VAL A 320 -6.96 15.07 1.37
N ASP A 321 -7.22 15.92 0.40
CA ASP A 321 -6.61 17.23 0.26
C ASP A 321 -6.83 18.13 1.47
N VAL A 322 -8.05 18.20 2.02
CA VAL A 322 -8.39 19.00 3.21
C VAL A 322 -7.70 18.42 4.44
N VAL A 323 -7.74 17.10 4.64
CA VAL A 323 -7.07 16.47 5.79
C VAL A 323 -5.56 16.63 5.70
N GLY A 324 -4.99 16.45 4.51
CA GLY A 324 -3.58 16.67 4.23
C GLY A 324 -3.18 18.15 4.34
N HIS A 325 -4.07 19.08 4.00
CA HIS A 325 -3.86 20.51 4.17
C HIS A 325 -3.70 20.88 5.65
N GLU A 326 -4.63 20.42 6.50
CA GLU A 326 -4.56 20.72 7.93
C GLU A 326 -3.34 20.09 8.61
N ASN A 327 -2.94 18.89 8.20
CA ASN A 327 -1.72 18.27 8.68
C ASN A 327 -0.47 18.90 8.05
N GLY A 328 -0.56 19.47 6.86
CA GLY A 328 0.48 20.28 6.22
C GLY A 328 0.85 21.52 7.04
N HIS A 329 -0.14 22.19 7.66
CA HIS A 329 0.14 23.22 8.67
C HIS A 329 0.91 22.67 9.87
N ALA A 330 0.56 21.47 10.34
CA ALA A 330 1.29 20.82 11.43
C ALA A 330 2.73 20.48 11.02
N VAL A 331 2.97 20.02 9.79
CA VAL A 331 4.31 19.79 9.23
C VAL A 331 5.10 21.09 9.16
N PHE A 332 4.49 22.17 8.68
CA PHE A 332 5.12 23.49 8.59
C PHE A 332 5.54 23.98 9.97
N THR A 333 4.61 24.03 10.92
CA THR A 333 4.83 24.55 12.29
C THR A 333 5.78 23.71 13.14
N THR A 334 5.94 22.42 12.84
CA THR A 334 6.88 21.53 13.54
C THR A 334 8.23 21.39 12.83
N THR A 335 8.44 22.12 11.74
CA THR A 335 9.74 22.18 11.05
C THR A 335 10.51 23.41 11.53
N PRO A 336 11.82 23.34 11.80
CA PRO A 336 12.60 24.48 12.27
C PRO A 336 12.43 25.72 11.37
N GLY A 337 12.09 26.85 11.98
CA GLY A 337 11.81 28.10 11.26
C GLY A 337 10.34 28.26 10.81
N GLY A 338 9.53 27.22 10.95
CA GLY A 338 8.08 27.29 10.84
C GLY A 338 7.46 27.98 12.05
N ASP A 339 6.40 28.72 11.79
CA ASP A 339 5.56 29.40 12.78
C ASP A 339 4.12 29.31 12.29
N SER A 340 3.14 29.38 13.19
CA SER A 340 1.72 29.34 12.79
C SER A 340 1.37 30.48 11.84
N GLY A 341 2.15 31.57 11.90
CA GLY A 341 2.00 32.73 11.04
C GLY A 341 0.78 33.56 11.46
N GLY A 342 0.97 34.86 11.69
CA GLY A 342 -0.17 35.77 11.78
C GLY A 342 -0.84 35.91 10.41
N SER A 343 -2.12 36.25 10.38
CA SER A 343 -2.82 36.55 9.12
C SER A 343 -2.22 37.78 8.41
N GLY A 344 -2.24 37.78 7.08
CA GLY A 344 -1.87 38.94 6.26
C GLY A 344 -0.38 39.21 6.08
N ASN A 345 0.49 38.22 6.31
CA ASN A 345 1.93 38.31 6.02
C ASN A 345 2.41 37.14 5.16
N GLU A 346 3.61 37.26 4.60
CA GLU A 346 4.22 36.26 3.72
C GLU A 346 4.37 34.89 4.41
N LYS A 347 4.69 34.85 5.71
CA LYS A 347 4.80 33.60 6.46
C LYS A 347 3.47 32.87 6.59
N GLY A 348 2.37 33.61 6.81
CA GLY A 348 1.02 33.06 6.76
C GLY A 348 0.73 32.46 5.39
N GLY A 349 1.04 33.18 4.31
CA GLY A 349 0.91 32.65 2.94
C GLY A 349 1.77 31.41 2.68
N MET A 350 2.97 31.32 3.24
CA MET A 350 3.80 30.12 3.17
C MET A 350 3.21 28.95 3.95
N ASN A 351 2.55 29.20 5.09
CA ASN A 351 1.89 28.18 5.88
C ASN A 351 0.66 27.60 5.15
N GLU A 352 -0.17 28.46 4.56
CA GLU A 352 -1.27 28.05 3.67
C GLU A 352 -0.76 27.24 2.47
N SER A 353 0.28 27.75 1.80
CA SER A 353 0.89 27.04 0.66
C SER A 353 1.45 25.68 1.06
N ALA A 354 1.95 25.51 2.30
CA ALA A 354 2.40 24.21 2.78
C ALA A 354 1.21 23.26 2.94
N GLY A 355 0.08 23.73 3.46
CA GLY A 355 -1.18 22.99 3.50
C GLY A 355 -1.55 22.47 2.11
N ASP A 356 -1.70 23.35 1.14
CA ASP A 356 -2.09 22.97 -0.23
C ASP A 356 -1.14 21.94 -0.84
N ILE A 357 0.18 22.17 -0.71
CA ILE A 357 1.20 21.26 -1.23
C ILE A 357 1.08 19.88 -0.58
N PHE A 358 0.94 19.78 0.75
CA PHE A 358 0.85 18.48 1.43
C PHE A 358 -0.47 17.77 1.20
N GLY A 359 -1.59 18.49 1.08
CA GLY A 359 -2.87 17.96 0.61
C GLY A 359 -2.72 17.30 -0.77
N THR A 360 -2.27 18.09 -1.75
CA THR A 360 -2.04 17.63 -3.13
C THR A 360 -1.08 16.43 -3.19
N LEU A 361 0.04 16.48 -2.45
CA LEU A 361 1.02 15.39 -2.44
C LEU A 361 0.44 14.10 -1.84
N THR A 362 -0.47 14.22 -0.85
CA THR A 362 -1.11 13.07 -0.23
C THR A 362 -2.07 12.39 -1.20
N GLU A 363 -2.89 13.16 -1.93
CA GLU A 363 -3.73 12.61 -3.00
C GLU A 363 -2.90 11.90 -4.08
N HIS A 364 -1.81 12.51 -4.52
CA HIS A 364 -0.89 11.91 -5.49
C HIS A 364 -0.19 10.65 -4.97
N TYR A 365 0.06 10.58 -3.67
CA TYR A 365 0.60 9.38 -3.04
C TYR A 365 -0.44 8.25 -2.99
N MET A 366 -1.69 8.59 -2.67
CA MET A 366 -2.80 7.63 -2.64
C MET A 366 -3.17 7.14 -4.05
N ASN A 367 -3.14 8.04 -5.04
CA ASN A 367 -3.39 7.79 -6.45
C ASN A 367 -4.66 6.93 -6.66
N GLU A 368 -5.76 7.37 -6.06
CA GLU A 368 -7.01 6.63 -6.10
C GLU A 368 -7.64 6.66 -7.50
N PRO A 369 -8.46 5.66 -7.86
CA PRO A 369 -9.21 5.69 -9.10
C PRO A 369 -10.25 6.82 -9.10
N SER A 370 -10.67 7.25 -10.29
CA SER A 370 -11.63 8.35 -10.52
C SER A 370 -13.03 8.16 -9.91
N ALA A 371 -13.30 7.02 -9.28
CA ALA A 371 -14.54 6.77 -8.55
C ALA A 371 -14.49 7.27 -7.08
N TYR A 372 -13.29 7.62 -6.61
CA TYR A 372 -13.00 8.12 -5.26
C TYR A 372 -12.34 9.49 -5.38
N ASP A 373 -11.14 9.67 -4.82
CA ASP A 373 -10.39 10.94 -4.82
C ASP A 373 -9.16 10.88 -5.75
N PRO A 374 -9.34 11.04 -7.08
CA PRO A 374 -8.23 10.96 -8.02
C PRO A 374 -7.27 12.14 -7.83
N PRO A 375 -5.97 11.97 -8.09
CA PRO A 375 -5.01 13.04 -7.89
C PRO A 375 -5.25 14.20 -8.84
N ASP A 376 -5.36 15.40 -8.29
CA ASP A 376 -5.38 16.66 -9.03
C ASP A 376 -4.69 17.80 -8.25
N TYR A 377 -4.89 19.06 -8.67
CA TYR A 377 -4.23 20.24 -8.09
C TYR A 377 -5.25 21.27 -7.55
N LEU A 378 -6.47 20.83 -7.31
CA LEU A 378 -7.51 21.58 -6.62
C LEU A 378 -7.43 21.27 -5.11
N ILE A 379 -8.14 22.07 -4.31
CA ILE A 379 -8.24 21.89 -2.85
C ILE A 379 -9.71 22.08 -2.46
N GLY A 380 -10.29 21.06 -1.82
CA GLY A 380 -11.70 20.95 -1.39
C GLY A 380 -12.67 20.55 -2.51
#